data_AF-A0A419DDG0-F1
#
_entry.id   AF-A0A419DDG0-F1
#
_cell.length_a   1.000
_cell.length_b   1.000
_cell.length_c   1.000
_cell.angle_alpha   90.00
_cell.angle_beta   90.00
_cell.angle_gamma   90.00
#
_symmetry.space_group_name_H-M   'P 1'
#
loop_
_entity.id
_entity.type
_entity.pdbx_description
1 polymer ?
#
loop_
_entity_poly.entity_id
_entity_poly.type
_entity_poly.pdbx_seq_one_letter_code
_entity_poly.pdbx_strand_id
1 'polypeptide(L)'
;MSSDREQHVVRITRNLGEKSRDEVVAFINEKLAEYKGTADGGATGGTHGIPLLVFNTSKDAHVFANELSKATQYPREHIEVKARGGTRESGRRDGKT
;
A
#
# COMPACT_ATOMS: atom_id res chain seq x y z
N MET A 1 -10.40 5.36 -24.81
CA MET A 1 -9.26 4.47 -24.51
C MET A 1 -9.11 4.40 -23.01
N SER A 2 -9.66 3.37 -22.37
CA SER A 2 -9.47 3.14 -20.93
C SER A 2 -8.03 2.69 -20.73
N SER A 3 -7.15 3.61 -20.37
CA SER A 3 -5.81 3.24 -19.92
C SER A 3 -5.95 2.62 -18.54
N ASP A 4 -6.19 1.31 -18.49
CA ASP A 4 -5.94 0.45 -17.32
C ASP A 4 -4.44 0.50 -17.03
N ARG A 5 -3.99 1.61 -16.45
CA ARG A 5 -2.67 1.69 -15.83
C ARG A 5 -2.76 0.82 -14.59
N GLU A 6 -2.02 -0.29 -14.57
CA GLU A 6 -1.87 -1.15 -13.40
C GLU A 6 -1.42 -0.28 -12.22
N GLN A 7 -2.38 0.09 -11.36
CA GLN A 7 -2.09 0.83 -10.16
C GLN A 7 -1.50 -0.14 -9.13
N HIS A 8 -0.70 0.36 -8.21
CA HIS A 8 -0.10 -0.43 -7.14
C HIS A 8 -0.45 0.20 -5.80
N VAL A 9 -1.06 -0.58 -4.93
CA VAL A 9 -1.46 -0.19 -3.59
C VAL A 9 -0.46 -0.62 -2.55
N VAL A 10 -0.11 0.30 -1.66
CA VAL A 10 0.66 0.06 -0.44
C VAL A 10 -0.28 0.21 0.75
N ARG A 11 -0.35 -0.81 1.59
CA ARG A 11 -1.16 -0.79 2.81
C ARG A 11 -0.39 -1.36 3.99
N ILE A 12 -0.69 -0.85 5.18
CA ILE A 12 -0.20 -1.41 6.43
C ILE A 12 -1.22 -2.45 6.92
N THR A 13 -0.75 -3.67 7.19
CA THR A 13 -1.61 -4.82 7.50
C THR A 13 -1.78 -5.07 8.99
N ARG A 14 -0.95 -4.46 9.84
CA ARG A 14 -0.96 -4.66 11.29
C ARG A 14 -1.34 -3.36 12.00
N ASN A 15 -1.92 -3.50 13.19
CA ASN A 15 -2.16 -2.37 14.07
C ASN A 15 -0.83 -1.85 14.62
N LEU A 16 -0.53 -0.58 14.36
CA LEU A 16 0.70 0.10 14.81
C LEU A 16 0.61 0.64 16.23
N GLY A 17 -0.60 0.76 16.78
CA GLY A 17 -0.85 1.63 17.92
C GLY A 17 -0.90 3.11 17.51
N GLU A 18 -1.49 3.93 18.39
CA GLU A 18 -1.84 5.31 18.08
C GLU A 18 -0.63 6.21 17.80
N LYS A 19 0.46 6.06 18.57
CA LYS A 19 1.70 6.84 18.39
C LYS A 19 2.36 6.60 17.03
N SER A 20 2.63 5.33 16.69
CA SER A 20 3.29 4.98 15.44
C SER A 20 2.40 5.20 14.21
N ARG A 21 1.07 5.18 14.39
CA ARG A 21 0.13 5.59 13.34
C ARG A 21 0.32 7.05 12.95
N ASP A 22 0.43 7.95 13.93
CA ASP A 22 0.54 9.38 13.66
C ASP A 22 1.85 9.71 12.92
N GLU A 23 2.96 9.09 13.34
CA GLU A 23 4.26 9.20 12.66
C GLU A 23 4.20 8.69 11.21
N VAL A 24 3.56 7.55 10.98
CA VAL A 24 3.34 7.00 9.63
C VAL A 24 2.50 7.93 8.78
N VAL A 25 1.39 8.45 9.33
CA VAL A 25 0.49 9.35 8.59
C VAL A 25 1.18 10.67 8.27
N ALA A 26 1.97 11.23 9.19
CA ALA A 26 2.78 12.42 8.96
C ALA A 26 3.81 12.17 7.85
N PHE A 27 4.56 11.06 7.92
CA PHE A 27 5.52 10.69 6.88
C PHE A 27 4.85 10.50 5.52
N ILE A 28 3.69 9.83 5.47
CA ILE A 28 2.92 9.67 4.24
C ILE A 28 2.55 11.04 3.68
N ASN A 29 1.93 11.93 4.47
CA ASN A 29 1.51 13.24 3.95
C ASN A 29 2.69 14.07 3.43
N GLU A 30 3.86 13.97 4.05
CA GLU A 30 5.07 14.66 3.61
C GLU A 30 5.63 14.07 2.31
N LYS A 31 5.81 12.74 2.26
CA LYS A 31 6.55 12.06 1.18
C LYS A 31 5.70 11.64 0.01
N LEU A 32 4.40 11.45 0.19
CA LEU A 32 3.53 10.86 -0.84
C LEU A 32 3.53 11.66 -2.15
N ALA A 33 3.60 13.00 -2.06
CA ALA A 33 3.69 13.88 -3.23
C ALA A 33 5.00 13.69 -4.00
N GLU A 34 6.12 13.45 -3.31
CA GLU A 34 7.44 13.23 -3.93
C GLU A 34 7.46 11.94 -4.76
N TYR A 35 6.77 10.90 -4.31
CA TYR A 35 6.70 9.60 -4.99
C TYR A 35 5.53 9.47 -5.98
N LYS A 36 4.88 10.59 -6.35
CA LYS A 36 3.72 10.62 -7.25
C LYS A 36 2.60 9.66 -6.82
N GLY A 37 2.52 9.40 -5.51
CA GLY A 37 1.48 8.57 -4.93
C GLY A 37 0.24 9.38 -4.62
N THR A 38 -0.87 8.69 -4.43
CA THR A 38 -2.14 9.29 -3.99
C THR A 38 -2.68 8.51 -2.80
N ALA A 39 -3.22 9.22 -1.82
CA ALA A 39 -3.84 8.61 -0.66
C ALA A 39 -5.32 8.43 -0.99
N ASP A 40 -5.76 7.17 -1.02
CA ASP A 40 -7.17 6.84 -1.11
C ASP A 40 -7.74 6.85 0.32
N GLY A 41 -8.30 8.01 0.68
CA GLY A 41 -8.87 8.30 2.00
C GLY A 41 -10.33 7.87 2.19
N GLY A 42 -10.86 7.00 1.33
CA GLY A 42 -12.25 6.55 1.45
C GLY A 42 -12.50 5.73 2.73
N ALA A 43 -13.74 5.79 3.24
CA ALA A 43 -14.25 5.11 4.44
C ALA A 43 -14.06 3.57 4.49
N THR A 44 -13.46 2.99 3.45
CA THR A 44 -13.26 1.55 3.25
C THR A 44 -11.83 1.18 2.84
N GLY A 45 -10.91 2.16 2.68
CA GLY A 45 -9.59 1.92 2.09
C GLY A 45 -8.47 1.68 3.10
N GLY A 46 -8.50 2.38 4.24
CA GLY A 46 -7.42 2.37 5.22
C GLY A 46 -7.62 1.40 6.38
N THR A 47 -6.64 0.52 6.63
CA THR A 47 -6.64 -0.33 7.84
C THR A 47 -6.05 0.45 9.02
N HIS A 48 -6.64 0.32 10.22
CA HIS A 48 -6.14 0.94 11.45
C HIS A 48 -6.00 2.48 11.38
N GLY A 49 -6.79 3.12 10.51
CA GLY A 49 -6.79 4.57 10.31
C GLY A 49 -5.56 5.12 9.59
N ILE A 50 -4.84 4.27 8.87
CA ILE A 50 -3.76 4.64 7.95
C ILE A 50 -4.34 4.62 6.53
N PRO A 51 -4.20 5.69 5.73
CA PRO A 51 -4.76 5.74 4.39
C PRO A 51 -4.13 4.69 3.47
N LEU A 52 -4.91 4.21 2.51
CA LEU A 52 -4.39 3.35 1.45
C LEU A 52 -3.58 4.20 0.48
N LEU A 53 -2.39 3.76 0.10
CA LEU A 53 -1.54 4.52 -0.81
C LEU A 53 -1.57 3.88 -2.18
N VAL A 54 -1.75 4.68 -3.22
CA VAL A 54 -1.92 4.23 -4.60
C VAL A 54 -0.85 4.89 -5.46
N PHE A 55 -0.11 4.06 -6.19
CA PHE A 55 0.97 4.45 -7.08
C PHE A 55 0.67 3.99 -8.50
N ASN A 56 1.24 4.69 -9.49
CA ASN A 56 1.09 4.35 -10.91
C ASN A 56 2.04 3.25 -11.39
N THR A 57 3.08 2.92 -10.60
CA THR A 57 4.07 1.90 -10.96
C THR A 57 4.42 1.03 -9.76
N SER A 58 4.78 -0.24 -10.01
CA SER A 58 5.23 -1.15 -8.95
C SER A 58 6.52 -0.66 -8.30
N LYS A 59 7.42 -0.09 -9.11
CA LYS A 59 8.70 0.43 -8.66
C LYS A 59 8.51 1.52 -7.61
N ASP A 60 7.67 2.51 -7.88
CA ASP A 60 7.43 3.60 -6.94
C ASP A 60 6.78 3.09 -5.65
N ALA A 61 5.83 2.16 -5.75
CA ALA A 61 5.19 1.53 -4.58
C ALA A 61 6.19 0.76 -3.70
N HIS A 62 7.10 -0.01 -4.31
CA HIS A 62 8.12 -0.75 -3.57
C HIS A 62 9.17 0.16 -2.93
N VAL A 63 9.59 1.22 -3.65
CA VAL A 63 10.50 2.23 -3.11
C VAL A 63 9.86 2.93 -1.92
N PHE A 64 8.62 3.41 -2.07
CA PHE A 64 7.88 4.05 -0.99
C PHE A 64 7.74 3.15 0.23
N ALA A 65 7.37 1.88 0.03
CA ALA A 65 7.23 0.91 1.13
C ALA A 65 8.55 0.66 1.88
N ASN A 66 9.69 0.64 1.17
CA ASN A 66 10.99 0.51 1.80
C ASN A 66 11.40 1.77 2.57
N GLU A 67 11.14 2.95 2.01
CA GLU A 67 11.44 4.22 2.69
C GLU A 67 10.54 4.41 3.92
N LEU A 68 9.25 4.07 3.82
CA LEU A 68 8.33 4.04 4.95
C LEU A 68 8.85 3.12 6.06
N SER A 69 9.29 1.91 5.71
CA SER A 69 9.88 0.94 6.64
C SER A 69 11.12 1.51 7.36
N LYS A 70 12.02 2.18 6.63
CA LYS A 70 13.23 2.77 7.21
C LYS A 70 12.92 3.98 8.10
N ALA A 71 12.09 4.90 7.62
CA ALA A 71 11.79 6.14 8.31
C ALA A 71 11.03 5.92 9.61
N THR A 72 10.12 4.93 9.62
CA THR A 72 9.29 4.61 10.80
C THR A 72 9.88 3.47 11.62
N GLN A 73 11.08 2.98 11.24
CA GLN A 73 11.72 1.76 11.79
C GLN A 73 10.77 0.55 11.85
N TYR A 74 9.79 0.53 10.96
CA TYR A 74 8.71 -0.44 10.96
C TYR A 74 9.05 -1.59 10.03
N PRO A 75 8.90 -2.86 10.45
CA PRO A 75 9.41 -3.97 9.66
C PRO A 75 8.60 -4.14 8.38
N ARG A 76 9.32 -4.38 7.28
CA ARG A 76 8.79 -4.40 5.91
C ARG A 76 7.68 -5.44 5.70
N GLU A 77 7.68 -6.51 6.50
CA GLU A 77 6.68 -7.59 6.51
C GLU A 77 5.26 -7.12 6.83
N HIS A 78 5.11 -6.01 7.55
CA HIS A 78 3.83 -5.43 7.90
C HIS A 78 3.31 -4.40 6.89
N ILE A 79 4.09 -4.14 5.84
CA ILE A 79 3.74 -3.25 4.73
C ILE A 79 3.49 -4.14 3.52
N GLU A 80 2.27 -4.15 3.00
CA GLU A 80 1.91 -4.94 1.84
C GLU A 80 1.87 -4.07 0.60
N VAL A 81 2.47 -4.54 -0.50
CA VAL A 81 2.39 -3.90 -1.83
C VAL A 81 1.67 -4.87 -2.76
N LYS A 82 0.59 -4.41 -3.39
CA LYS A 82 -0.25 -5.21 -4.31
C LYS A 82 -0.61 -4.42 -5.55
N ALA A 83 -0.84 -5.08 -6.68
CA ALA A 83 -1.44 -4.42 -7.83
C ALA A 83 -2.95 -4.19 -7.59
N ARG A 84 -3.43 -2.97 -7.81
CA ARG A 84 -4.83 -2.55 -7.84
C ARG A 84 -5.35 -2.80 -9.26
N GLY A 85 -5.61 -4.06 -9.59
CA GLY A 85 -6.11 -4.45 -10.91
C GLY A 85 -6.18 -5.96 -11.11
N GLY A 86 -7.41 -6.48 -11.20
CA GLY A 86 -7.74 -7.82 -11.67
C GLY A 86 -7.77 -8.90 -10.59
N THR A 87 -8.98 -9.30 -10.20
CA THR A 87 -9.27 -10.64 -9.71
C THR A 87 -8.67 -11.66 -10.68
N ARG A 88 -7.44 -12.09 -10.44
CA ARG A 88 -7.02 -13.45 -10.76
C ARG A 88 -6.98 -14.18 -9.44
N GLU A 89 -8.18 -14.54 -9.01
CA GLU A 89 -8.40 -15.78 -8.30
C GLU A 89 -7.72 -16.87 -9.14
N SER A 90 -6.44 -17.12 -8.88
CA SER A 90 -5.80 -18.36 -9.30
C SER A 90 -6.31 -19.40 -8.31
N GLY A 91 -7.55 -19.82 -8.56
CA GLY A 91 -8.10 -21.00 -7.93
C GLY A 91 -7.10 -22.13 -8.14
N ARG A 92 -6.54 -22.63 -7.04
CA ARG A 92 -6.01 -23.98 -6.99
C ARG A 92 -7.17 -24.90 -7.37
N ARG A 93 -7.32 -25.22 -8.65
CA ARG A 93 -7.99 -26.45 -9.06
C ARG A 93 -6.99 -27.55 -8.74
N ASP A 94 -7.12 -28.06 -7.51
CA ASP A 94 -6.60 -29.36 -7.13
C ASP A 94 -7.34 -30.38 -8.01
N GLY A 95 -6.74 -30.66 -9.17
CA GLY A 95 -7.20 -31.65 -10.12
C GLY A 95 -6.88 -33.03 -9.59
N LYS A 96 -7.69 -33.50 -8.65
CA LYS A 96 -7.80 -34.92 -8.29
C LYS A 96 -8.28 -35.69 -9.53
N THR A 97 -7.41 -36.53 -10.09
CA THR A 97 -7.82 -37.75 -10.80
C THR A 97 -6.87 -38.86 -10.41
#